data_AF-A0A7Z8VM29-F1
#
_entry.id   AF-A0A7Z8VM29-F1
#
_cell.length_a   1.000
_cell.length_b   1.000
_cell.length_c   1.000
_cell.angle_alpha   90.00
_cell.angle_beta   90.00
_cell.angle_gamma   90.00
#
_symmetry.space_group_name_H-M   'P 1'
#
loop_
_entity.id
_entity.type
_entity.pdbx_description
1 polymer ?
#
loop_
_entity_poly.entity_id
_entity_poly.type
_entity_poly.pdbx_seq_one_letter_code
_entity_poly.pdbx_strand_id
1 'polypeptide(L)'
;MLVVYYATSYFWRLTYGNGKKSITVTEQQNVWIKAQIITGHYGNESEFLRDLIRKEQNKNADIEAIRVALIKAEGRGIGSRTPDQIKEAVQKRLKNNGNL
;
A
#
# COMPACT_ATOMS: atom_id res chain seq x y z
N MET A 1 -29.80 -0.85 -34.10
CA MET A 1 -29.98 -0.05 -32.88
C MET A 1 -28.62 0.10 -32.22
N LEU A 2 -27.92 1.21 -32.46
CA LEU A 2 -26.63 1.50 -31.82
C LEU A 2 -26.93 2.14 -30.46
N VAL A 3 -26.67 1.41 -29.37
CA VAL A 3 -26.71 1.97 -28.01
C VAL A 3 -25.39 2.70 -27.79
N VAL A 4 -25.39 4.01 -27.99
CA VAL A 4 -24.27 4.88 -27.62
C VAL A 4 -24.33 5.05 -26.09
N TYR A 5 -23.51 4.30 -25.37
CA TYR A 5 -23.35 4.48 -23.92
C TYR A 5 -22.62 5.80 -23.66
N TYR A 6 -23.36 6.84 -23.27
CA TYR A 6 -22.76 8.03 -22.68
C TYR A 6 -22.21 7.65 -21.30
N ALA A 7 -20.91 7.43 -21.20
CA ALA A 7 -20.24 7.33 -19.90
C ALA A 7 -20.18 8.74 -19.28
N THR A 8 -21.16 9.08 -18.44
CA THR A 8 -21.16 10.31 -17.65
C THR A 8 -19.89 10.33 -16.80
N SER A 9 -18.91 11.10 -17.25
CA SER A 9 -17.58 11.18 -16.65
C SER A 9 -17.55 12.37 -15.70
N TYR A 10 -17.21 12.15 -14.43
CA TYR A 10 -17.14 13.22 -13.43
C TYR A 10 -15.74 13.79 -13.36
N PHE A 11 -15.64 15.11 -13.45
CA PHE A 11 -14.39 15.84 -13.38
C PHE A 11 -14.11 16.24 -11.94
N TRP A 12 -13.09 15.64 -11.35
CA TRP A 12 -12.67 15.88 -9.98
C TRP A 12 -11.41 16.73 -9.95
N ARG A 13 -11.40 17.75 -9.10
CA ARG A 13 -10.23 18.60 -8.90
C ARG A 13 -9.54 18.22 -7.61
N LEU A 14 -8.27 17.84 -7.73
CA LEU A 14 -7.39 17.42 -6.66
C LEU A 14 -6.33 18.49 -6.43
N THR A 15 -6.25 19.00 -5.20
CA THR A 15 -5.28 20.07 -4.85
C THR A 15 -4.10 19.45 -4.09
N TYR A 16 -2.85 19.82 -4.37
CA TYR A 16 -1.67 19.29 -3.68
C TYR A 16 -0.71 20.43 -3.40
N GLY A 17 -0.58 20.85 -2.14
CA GLY A 17 0.20 22.05 -1.80
C GLY A 17 -0.24 23.24 -2.68
N ASN A 18 0.66 23.68 -3.57
CA ASN A 18 0.43 24.81 -4.48
C ASN A 18 -0.11 24.42 -5.89
N GLY A 19 -0.34 23.13 -6.18
CA GLY A 19 -0.75 22.64 -7.49
C GLY A 19 -2.18 22.09 -7.54
N LYS A 20 -2.83 22.14 -8.72
CA LYS A 20 -4.14 21.55 -8.99
C LYS A 20 -4.02 20.53 -10.12
N LYS A 21 -4.51 19.30 -9.90
CA LYS A 21 -4.61 18.26 -10.91
C LYS A 21 -6.06 17.85 -11.06
N SER A 22 -6.53 17.71 -12.29
CA SER A 22 -7.87 17.19 -12.54
C SER A 22 -7.80 15.73 -12.93
N ILE A 23 -8.76 14.95 -12.45
CA ILE A 23 -8.89 13.53 -12.73
C ILE A 23 -10.31 13.24 -13.19
N THR A 24 -10.44 12.28 -14.10
CA THR A 24 -11.73 11.78 -14.54
C THR A 24 -11.97 10.43 -13.89
N VAL A 25 -13.14 10.25 -13.29
CA VAL A 25 -13.55 8.99 -12.67
C VAL A 25 -14.85 8.49 -13.28
N THR A 26 -15.08 7.19 -13.17
CA THR A 26 -16.35 6.58 -13.59
C THR A 26 -17.46 6.95 -12.61
N GLU A 27 -18.72 6.85 -13.05
CA GLU A 27 -19.89 7.03 -12.18
C GLU A 27 -19.81 6.12 -10.94
N GLN A 28 -19.44 4.86 -11.12
CA GLN A 28 -19.35 3.92 -10.00
C GLN A 28 -18.31 4.36 -8.96
N GLN A 29 -17.16 4.87 -9.42
CA GLN A 29 -16.13 5.43 -8.54
C GLN A 29 -16.64 6.69 -7.83
N ASN A 30 -17.33 7.57 -8.55
CA ASN A 30 -17.94 8.78 -8.00
C ASN A 30 -18.93 8.46 -6.86
N VAL A 31 -19.86 7.52 -7.09
CA VAL A 31 -20.83 7.07 -6.08
C VAL A 31 -20.12 6.48 -4.86
N TRP A 32 -19.12 5.63 -5.09
CA TRP A 32 -18.38 5.00 -4.00
C TRP A 32 -17.59 6.02 -3.18
N ILE A 33 -16.91 6.99 -3.82
CA ILE A 33 -16.17 8.07 -3.14
C ILE A 33 -17.12 8.91 -2.28
N LYS A 34 -18.29 9.29 -2.81
CA LYS A 34 -19.28 10.07 -2.06
C LYS A 34 -19.79 9.33 -0.83
N ALA A 35 -19.98 8.01 -0.92
CA ALA A 35 -20.36 7.20 0.23
C ALA A 35 -19.31 7.26 1.35
N GLN A 36 -18.01 7.33 1.01
CA GLN A 36 -16.93 7.47 2.01
C GLN A 36 -16.89 8.86 2.67
N ILE A 37 -17.43 9.89 2.03
CA ILE A 37 -17.56 11.23 2.63
C ILE A 37 -18.75 11.26 3.58
N ILE A 38 -19.87 10.64 3.19
CA ILE A 38 -21.09 10.60 4.00
C ILE A 38 -20.85 9.89 5.34
N THR A 39 -19.94 8.90 5.40
CA THR A 39 -19.56 8.25 6.66
C THR A 39 -18.81 9.17 7.62
N GLY A 40 -18.44 10.38 7.21
CA GLY A 40 -17.82 11.41 8.05
C GLY A 40 -16.32 11.25 8.23
N HIS A 41 -15.69 10.27 7.59
CA HIS A 41 -14.24 10.05 7.70
C HIS A 41 -13.40 11.03 6.88
N TYR A 42 -14.00 11.68 5.88
CA TYR A 42 -13.32 12.63 4.99
C TYR A 42 -14.22 13.83 4.74
N GLY A 43 -13.66 15.03 4.77
CA GLY A 43 -14.40 16.27 4.54
C GLY A 43 -14.62 16.60 3.05
N ASN A 44 -13.87 15.96 2.15
CA ASN A 44 -14.02 16.07 0.70
C ASN A 44 -13.29 14.94 -0.04
N GLU A 45 -13.52 14.89 -1.35
CA GLU A 45 -13.04 13.85 -2.25
C GLU A 45 -11.53 13.95 -2.49
N SER A 46 -10.99 15.17 -2.43
CA SER A 46 -9.56 15.36 -2.52
C SER A 46 -8.84 14.75 -1.32
N GLU A 47 -9.39 14.90 -0.12
CA GLU A 47 -8.85 14.31 1.11
C GLU A 47 -8.88 12.79 1.04
N PHE A 48 -10.05 12.24 0.68
CA PHE A 48 -10.22 10.81 0.48
C PHE A 48 -9.19 10.24 -0.50
N LEU A 49 -9.06 10.85 -1.68
CA LEU A 49 -8.17 10.35 -2.71
C LEU A 49 -6.69 10.45 -2.32
N ARG A 50 -6.28 11.51 -1.62
CA ARG A 50 -4.90 11.62 -1.12
C ARG A 50 -4.59 10.52 -0.10
N ASP A 51 -5.54 10.22 0.78
CA ASP A 51 -5.37 9.14 1.73
C ASP A 51 -5.31 7.76 1.04
N LEU A 52 -6.15 7.55 0.02
CA LEU A 52 -6.11 6.34 -0.80
C LEU A 52 -4.74 6.15 -1.48
N ILE A 53 -4.18 7.21 -2.06
CA ILE A 53 -2.84 7.19 -2.67
C ILE A 53 -1.77 6.84 -1.63
N ARG A 54 -1.84 7.44 -0.43
CA ARG A 54 -0.89 7.16 0.64
C ARG A 54 -0.97 5.71 1.10
N LYS A 55 -2.18 5.17 1.27
CA LYS A 55 -2.39 3.75 1.61
C LYS A 55 -1.80 2.82 0.56
N GLU A 56 -1.98 3.14 -0.71
CA GLU A 56 -1.41 2.36 -1.81
C GLU A 56 0.12 2.43 -1.85
N GLN A 57 0.70 3.62 -1.63
CA GLN A 57 2.15 3.78 -1.52
C GLN A 57 2.74 2.96 -0.37
N ASN A 58 2.10 2.98 0.80
CA ASN A 58 2.55 2.22 1.97
C ASN A 58 2.48 0.71 1.71
N LYS A 59 1.38 0.21 1.16
CA LYS A 59 1.25 -1.21 0.80
C LYS A 59 2.33 -1.65 -0.18
N ASN A 60 2.60 -0.83 -1.20
CA ASN A 60 3.64 -1.13 -2.18
C ASN A 60 5.04 -1.09 -1.55
N ALA A 61 5.30 -0.19 -0.60
CA ALA A 61 6.55 -0.17 0.15
C ALA A 61 6.76 -1.46 0.98
N ASP A 62 5.71 -1.96 1.64
CA ASP A 62 5.77 -3.21 2.40
C ASP A 62 6.04 -4.42 1.49
N ILE A 63 5.34 -4.49 0.35
CA ILE A 63 5.55 -5.55 -0.64
C ILE A 63 6.97 -5.53 -1.18
N GLU A 64 7.50 -4.35 -1.53
CA GLU A 64 8.87 -4.23 -2.04
C GLU A 64 9.91 -4.57 -0.96
N ALA A 65 9.69 -4.22 0.30
CA ALA A 65 10.57 -4.62 1.40
C ALA A 65 10.65 -6.14 1.54
N ILE A 66 9.50 -6.83 1.47
CA ILE A 66 9.45 -8.30 1.49
C ILE A 66 10.14 -8.89 0.27
N ARG A 67 9.87 -8.36 -0.93
CA ARG A 67 10.48 -8.83 -2.18
C ARG A 67 12.01 -8.73 -2.14
N VAL A 68 12.54 -7.60 -1.68
CA VAL A 68 13.99 -7.40 -1.51
C VAL A 68 14.57 -8.38 -0.49
N ALA A 69 13.89 -8.61 0.64
CA ALA A 69 14.33 -9.57 1.64
C ALA A 69 14.37 -11.01 1.08
N LEU A 70 13.37 -11.40 0.29
CA LEU A 70 13.31 -12.72 -0.37
C LEU A 70 14.42 -12.89 -1.40
N ILE A 71 14.61 -11.94 -2.32
CA ILE A 71 15.69 -11.99 -3.32
C ILE A 71 17.06 -12.14 -2.63
N LYS A 72 17.29 -11.37 -1.55
CA LYS A 72 18.52 -11.45 -0.76
C LYS A 72 18.69 -12.80 -0.07
N ALA A 73 17.60 -13.43 0.37
CA ALA A 73 17.63 -14.76 0.98
C ALA A 73 17.89 -15.86 -0.08
N GLU A 74 17.20 -15.80 -1.21
CA GLU A 74 17.36 -16.74 -2.33
C GLU A 74 18.78 -16.71 -2.91
N GLY A 75 19.37 -15.51 -3.06
CA GLY A 75 20.74 -15.35 -3.52
C GLY A 75 21.80 -15.94 -2.55
N ARG A 76 21.44 -16.24 -1.31
CA ARG A 76 22.32 -16.92 -0.33
C ARG A 76 22.24 -18.46 -0.43
N GLY A 77 21.31 -18.98 -1.22
CA GLY A 77 21.05 -20.41 -1.32
C GLY A 77 20.31 -20.99 -0.11
N ILE A 78 20.07 -22.31 -0.16
CA ILE A 78 19.32 -23.03 0.87
C ILE A 78 20.21 -23.22 2.11
N GLY A 79 19.73 -22.78 3.26
CA GLY A 79 20.39 -23.05 4.53
C GLY A 79 20.26 -24.51 4.94
N SER A 80 21.35 -25.12 5.41
CA SER A 80 21.39 -26.51 5.88
C SER A 80 21.07 -26.70 7.36
N ARG A 81 20.82 -25.60 8.10
CA ARG A 81 20.61 -25.67 9.55
C ARG A 81 19.22 -26.18 9.90
N THR A 82 19.14 -27.08 10.87
CA THR A 82 17.88 -27.48 11.48
C THR A 82 17.34 -26.40 12.41
N PRO A 83 16.04 -26.40 12.75
CA PRO A 83 15.46 -25.47 13.72
C PRO A 83 16.20 -25.44 15.07
N ASP A 84 16.61 -26.60 15.59
CA ASP A 84 17.34 -26.70 16.87
C ASP A 84 18.73 -26.05 16.79
N GLN A 85 19.45 -26.27 15.70
CA GLN A 85 20.76 -25.64 15.46
C GLN A 85 20.64 -24.11 15.35
N ILE A 86 19.54 -23.60 14.80
CA ILE A 86 19.26 -22.16 14.75
C ILE A 86 19.01 -21.63 16.17
N LYS A 87 18.20 -22.33 16.97
CA LYS A 87 17.90 -21.95 18.35
C LYS A 87 19.15 -21.90 19.22
N GLU A 88 20.00 -22.94 19.17
CA GLU A 88 21.27 -22.99 19.89
C GLU A 88 22.21 -21.86 19.46
N ALA A 89 22.32 -21.61 18.16
CA ALA A 89 23.15 -20.52 17.64
C ALA A 89 22.68 -19.14 18.14
N VAL A 90 21.36 -18.92 18.24
CA VAL A 90 20.79 -17.68 18.80
C VAL A 90 21.10 -17.56 20.28
N GLN A 91 20.87 -18.62 21.08
CA GLN A 91 21.18 -18.62 22.51
C GLN A 91 22.66 -18.33 22.78
N LYS A 92 23.56 -18.94 22.01
CA LYS A 92 25.01 -18.70 22.13
C LYS A 92 25.37 -17.25 21.83
N ARG A 93 24.77 -16.64 20.80
CA ARG A 93 24.98 -15.21 20.48
C ARG A 93 24.48 -14.27 21.57
N LEU A 94 23.32 -14.56 22.14
CA LEU A 94 22.74 -13.74 23.22
C LEU A 94 23.59 -13.78 24.49
N LYS A 95 24.11 -14.97 24.86
CA LYS A 95 25.05 -15.12 25.99
C LYS A 95 26.36 -14.37 25.76
N ASN A 96 26.89 -14.43 24.53
CA ASN A 96 28.14 -13.73 24.19
C ASN A 96 27.99 -12.20 24.17
N ASN A 97 26.79 -11.69 23.88
CA ASN A 97 26.50 -10.25 23.84
C ASN A 97 26.04 -9.70 25.20
N GLY A 98 26.05 -10.50 26.28
CA GLY A 98 25.66 -10.07 27.62
C GLY A 98 24.18 -9.75 27.81
N ASN A 99 23.32 -10.22 26.90
CA ASN A 99 21.86 -10.01 26.94
C ASN A 99 21.10 -11.20 27.58
N LEU A 100 21.82 -12.08 28.25
CA LEU A 100 21.33 -13.23 29.03
C LEU A 100 22.13 -13.33 30.32
#